data_AF-A0A2E0TMW3-F1
#
_entry.id   AF-A0A2E0TMW3-F1
#
_cell.length_a   1.000
_cell.length_b   1.000
_cell.length_c   1.000
_cell.angle_alpha   90.00
_cell.angle_beta   90.00
_cell.angle_gamma   90.00
#
_symmetry.space_group_name_H-M   'P 1'
#
loop_
_entity.id
_entity.type
_entity.pdbx_description
1 polymer ?
#
loop_
_entity_poly.entity_id
_entity_poly.type
_entity_poly.pdbx_seq_one_letter_code
_entity_poly.pdbx_strand_id
1 'polypeptide(L)'
;MRALPLALLLGALACGGAGAEPEEVPAPTPVGGETPRDEVEVEREVPGLARALGPTATFTDLVAAARRLDDRGEGASDAGCLLRGSGEAGGAWRLEAELAVALRPLPEPGAALARRAARGRPFRLLSRWGRRGDAEGLTLVAFTDAPPPPAGPLGALLLTEAGVHALRSDRALAGAPAPLEGWALPEALDGVTQLVVSADAGTPLARLRRLLAALPEAASRDVVLAVPLPEDVRLPDAPSPADADDLLCGEEGLPASSGPLGELAPAQLLETLRPFHQEASACFAQASAEAAEGGRLVLHFRVGPDGAVQAACAREDDLGDPALRRCVVSRLSALRFPAPDPPGHVDAALPLVFRPDRSAAPRALCP
;
A
#
# COMPACT_ATOMS: atom_id res chain seq x y z
N MET A 1 -22.47 -50.08 14.39
CA MET A 1 -21.53 -50.71 15.35
C MET A 1 -20.16 -50.88 14.70
N ARG A 2 -19.20 -50.04 15.06
CA ARG A 2 -17.74 -50.29 15.15
C ARG A 2 -17.07 -48.97 15.53
N ALA A 3 -16.72 -48.86 16.81
CA ALA A 3 -16.02 -47.74 17.40
C ALA A 3 -14.52 -47.88 17.15
N LEU A 4 -13.85 -46.78 16.78
CA LEU A 4 -12.39 -46.66 16.71
C LEU A 4 -11.89 -46.02 18.01
N PRO A 5 -10.80 -46.51 18.63
CA PRO A 5 -10.21 -45.85 19.79
C PRO A 5 -9.17 -44.80 19.36
N LEU A 6 -9.29 -43.63 19.96
CA LEU A 6 -8.35 -42.50 19.92
C LEU A 6 -7.24 -42.79 20.95
N ALA A 7 -6.01 -43.00 20.47
CA ALA A 7 -4.84 -43.14 21.33
C ALA A 7 -4.18 -41.77 21.57
N LEU A 8 -4.23 -41.32 22.82
CA LEU A 8 -3.64 -40.10 23.35
C LEU A 8 -2.22 -40.42 23.82
N LEU A 9 -1.21 -39.72 23.30
CA LEU A 9 0.20 -39.86 23.70
C LEU A 9 0.68 -38.52 24.26
N LEU A 10 0.63 -38.40 25.60
CA LEU A 10 1.21 -37.32 26.39
C LEU A 10 2.68 -37.64 26.66
N GLY A 11 3.60 -36.91 26.02
CA GLY A 11 5.02 -36.92 26.34
C GLY A 11 5.36 -35.73 27.23
N ALA A 12 5.59 -35.98 28.52
CA ALA A 12 6.16 -35.02 29.45
C ALA A 12 7.69 -34.99 29.28
N LEU A 13 8.25 -33.84 28.86
CA LEU A 13 9.69 -33.59 28.88
C LEU A 13 10.03 -32.67 30.05
N ALA A 14 10.88 -33.20 30.92
CA ALA A 14 11.38 -32.59 32.14
C ALA A 14 12.32 -31.42 31.83
N CYS A 15 12.11 -30.29 32.51
CA CYS A 15 13.07 -29.20 32.58
C CYS A 15 14.12 -29.52 33.64
N GLY A 16 15.33 -29.88 33.20
CA GLY A 16 16.53 -29.93 34.04
C GLY A 16 17.24 -28.57 33.99
N GLY A 17 17.26 -27.87 35.13
CA GLY A 17 18.02 -26.63 35.30
C GLY A 17 19.50 -26.90 35.51
N ALA A 18 20.35 -26.25 34.72
CA ALA A 18 21.76 -26.08 34.98
C ALA A 18 21.97 -24.62 35.39
N GLY A 19 22.47 -24.42 36.62
CA GLY A 19 22.80 -23.10 37.13
C GLY A 19 23.98 -22.51 36.36
N ALA A 20 23.78 -21.32 35.79
CA ALA A 20 24.86 -20.48 35.34
C ALA A 20 25.46 -19.75 36.55
N GLU A 21 26.77 -19.90 36.73
CA GLU A 21 27.55 -19.12 37.68
C GLU A 21 27.48 -17.63 37.33
N PRO A 22 27.47 -16.73 38.33
CA PRO A 22 27.47 -15.30 38.10
C PRO A 22 28.81 -14.87 37.49
N GLU A 23 28.77 -14.47 36.21
CA GLU A 23 29.87 -13.85 35.50
C GLU A 23 30.19 -12.49 36.16
N GLU A 24 31.41 -12.38 36.68
CA GLU A 24 31.95 -11.22 37.38
C GLU A 24 32.06 -10.04 36.41
N VAL A 25 31.13 -9.09 36.51
CA VAL A 25 31.12 -7.88 35.68
C VAL A 25 32.34 -7.02 36.02
N PRO A 26 33.31 -6.84 35.11
CA PRO A 26 34.46 -5.99 35.37
C PRO A 26 34.01 -4.53 35.55
N ALA A 27 34.56 -3.88 36.57
CA ALA A 27 34.28 -2.48 36.89
C ALA A 27 34.54 -1.57 35.67
N PRO A 28 33.69 -0.56 35.42
CA PRO A 28 33.87 0.36 34.32
C PRO A 28 35.17 1.13 34.47
N THR A 29 36.07 0.96 33.51
CA THR A 29 37.28 1.77 33.37
C THR A 29 36.90 3.23 33.15
N PRO A 30 37.45 4.18 33.92
CA PRO A 30 37.23 5.60 33.67
C PRO A 30 37.85 5.98 32.32
N VAL A 31 37.02 6.18 31.30
CA VAL A 31 37.41 6.72 30.00
C VAL A 31 37.66 8.22 30.18
N GLY A 32 38.88 8.55 30.57
CA GLY A 32 39.40 9.92 30.56
C GLY A 32 39.91 10.26 29.17
N GLY A 33 39.30 11.28 28.55
CA GLY A 33 39.75 11.84 27.28
C GLY A 33 38.58 12.36 26.46
N GLU A 34 38.09 13.56 26.81
CA GLU A 34 37.29 14.36 25.89
C GLU A 34 38.21 14.80 24.73
N THR A 35 38.33 13.96 23.71
CA THR A 35 38.85 14.39 22.42
C THR A 35 37.85 15.41 21.86
N PRO A 36 38.29 16.59 21.40
CA PRO A 36 37.42 17.55 20.73
C PRO A 36 36.72 16.82 19.60
N ARG A 37 35.39 16.70 19.70
CA ARG A 37 34.59 16.19 18.60
C ARG A 37 34.66 17.26 17.53
N ASP A 38 35.50 17.03 16.52
CA ASP A 38 35.41 17.75 15.26
C ASP A 38 33.95 17.64 14.82
N GLU A 39 33.26 18.79 14.83
CA GLU A 39 31.91 18.90 14.30
C GLU A 39 32.00 18.56 12.82
N VAL A 40 31.75 17.28 12.49
CA VAL A 40 31.58 16.84 11.11
C VAL A 40 30.41 17.64 10.58
N GLU A 41 30.73 18.67 9.79
CA GLU A 41 29.77 19.47 9.06
C GLU A 41 29.00 18.51 8.16
N VAL A 42 27.81 18.09 8.61
CA VAL A 42 26.93 17.22 7.84
C VAL A 42 26.50 18.03 6.63
N GLU A 43 27.20 17.79 5.51
CA GLU A 43 26.94 18.40 4.22
C GLU A 43 25.43 18.26 3.94
N ARG A 44 24.70 19.37 4.02
CA ARG A 44 23.26 19.40 3.81
C ARG A 44 22.99 19.05 2.36
N GLU A 45 22.67 17.78 2.12
CA GLU A 45 22.33 17.24 0.81
C GLU A 45 21.20 18.09 0.20
N VAL A 46 21.43 18.63 -1.01
CA VAL A 46 20.50 19.56 -1.65
C VAL A 46 19.17 18.84 -1.94
N PRO A 47 18.01 19.35 -1.47
CA PRO A 47 16.71 18.75 -1.73
C PRO A 47 16.49 18.50 -3.23
N GLY A 48 16.19 17.25 -3.58
CA GLY A 48 15.93 16.82 -4.96
C GLY A 48 17.08 16.07 -5.64
N LEU A 49 18.30 16.06 -5.09
CA LEU A 49 19.39 15.21 -5.60
C LEU A 49 19.05 13.71 -5.50
N ALA A 50 18.31 13.30 -4.48
CA ALA A 50 17.91 11.91 -4.27
C ALA A 50 17.04 11.33 -5.42
N ARG A 51 16.36 12.20 -6.18
CA ARG A 51 15.53 11.83 -7.35
C ARG A 51 16.32 11.81 -8.66
N ALA A 52 17.50 12.43 -8.70
CA ALA A 52 18.33 12.49 -9.90
C ALA A 52 19.02 11.14 -10.15
N LEU A 53 19.10 10.79 -11.43
CA LEU A 53 19.62 9.53 -11.93
C LEU A 53 20.61 9.83 -13.06
N GLY A 54 21.75 9.14 -13.08
CA GLY A 54 22.80 9.36 -14.08
C GLY A 54 22.33 9.03 -15.51
N PRO A 55 22.99 9.54 -16.57
CA PRO A 55 22.53 9.37 -17.96
C PRO A 55 22.51 7.91 -18.43
N THR A 56 23.34 7.07 -17.82
CA THR A 56 23.42 5.62 -18.07
C THR A 56 22.63 4.79 -17.06
N ALA A 57 21.73 5.42 -16.30
CA ALA A 57 20.95 4.73 -15.27
C ALA A 57 20.16 3.55 -15.85
N THR A 58 20.06 2.53 -15.02
CA THR A 58 19.33 1.27 -15.26
C THR A 58 18.08 1.20 -14.39
N PHE A 59 17.29 0.15 -14.56
CA PHE A 59 16.13 -0.12 -13.71
C PHE A 59 16.53 -0.36 -12.24
N THR A 60 17.69 -0.98 -11.98
CA THR A 60 18.22 -1.11 -10.61
C THR A 60 18.47 0.25 -9.97
N ASP A 61 19.04 1.20 -10.70
CA ASP A 61 19.31 2.56 -10.18
C ASP A 61 18.01 3.30 -9.83
N LEU A 62 16.97 3.11 -10.66
CA LEU A 62 15.63 3.63 -10.42
C LEU A 62 15.00 3.06 -9.14
N VAL A 63 15.05 1.73 -8.97
CA VAL A 63 14.53 1.05 -7.76
C VAL A 63 15.33 1.45 -6.51
N ALA A 64 16.65 1.59 -6.63
CA ALA A 64 17.49 2.05 -5.53
C ALA A 64 17.18 3.50 -5.13
N ALA A 65 16.91 4.38 -6.09
CA ALA A 65 16.46 5.75 -5.81
C ALA A 65 15.09 5.75 -5.11
N ALA A 66 14.13 4.95 -5.58
CA ALA A 66 12.83 4.82 -4.94
C ALA A 66 12.95 4.34 -3.49
N ARG A 67 13.80 3.35 -3.23
CA ARG A 67 14.08 2.84 -1.88
C ARG A 67 14.65 3.92 -0.96
N ARG A 68 15.68 4.65 -1.41
CA ARG A 68 16.28 5.75 -0.63
C ARG A 68 15.28 6.86 -0.29
N LEU A 69 14.41 7.21 -1.23
CA LEU A 69 13.37 8.21 -1.01
C LEU A 69 12.32 7.72 -0.01
N ASP A 70 11.88 6.46 -0.11
CA ASP A 70 10.94 5.85 0.83
C ASP A 70 11.52 5.76 2.24
N ASP A 71 12.76 5.29 2.38
CA ASP A 71 13.48 5.17 3.66
C ASP A 71 13.64 6.53 4.38
N ARG A 72 13.74 7.63 3.62
CA ARG A 72 13.86 9.00 4.14
C ARG A 72 12.51 9.70 4.33
N GLY A 73 11.39 9.09 3.93
CA GLY A 73 10.08 9.75 3.92
C GLY A 73 9.95 10.86 2.88
N GLU A 74 10.80 10.86 1.84
CA GLU A 74 10.85 11.86 0.76
C GLU A 74 10.10 11.40 -0.51
N GLY A 75 9.17 10.44 -0.36
CA GLY A 75 8.44 9.81 -1.46
C GLY A 75 7.42 10.72 -2.18
N ALA A 76 6.92 11.76 -1.51
CA ALA A 76 5.90 12.67 -2.05
C ALA A 76 6.39 13.46 -3.28
N SER A 77 5.53 13.62 -4.29
CA SER A 77 5.84 14.39 -5.50
C SER A 77 4.58 14.92 -6.19
N ASP A 78 4.55 16.22 -6.48
CA ASP A 78 3.43 16.87 -7.17
C ASP A 78 3.58 16.87 -8.71
N ALA A 79 4.53 16.11 -9.25
CA ALA A 79 4.87 16.19 -10.67
C ALA A 79 3.79 15.60 -11.60
N GLY A 80 2.92 14.72 -11.08
CA GLY A 80 1.86 14.05 -11.86
C GLY A 80 2.38 13.13 -12.97
N CYS A 81 3.64 12.69 -12.88
CA CYS A 81 4.28 11.81 -13.86
C CYS A 81 5.33 10.91 -13.22
N LEU A 82 5.65 9.78 -13.85
CA LEU A 82 6.57 8.79 -13.27
C LEU A 82 8.03 9.15 -13.48
N LEU A 83 8.41 9.46 -14.72
CA LEU A 83 9.81 9.62 -15.11
C LEU A 83 10.00 10.85 -16.01
N ARG A 84 11.02 11.64 -15.67
CA ARG A 84 11.55 12.73 -16.51
C ARG A 84 12.93 12.34 -17.03
N GLY A 85 13.23 12.70 -18.26
CA GLY A 85 14.55 12.55 -18.85
C GLY A 85 14.66 13.36 -20.13
N SER A 86 15.88 13.74 -20.52
CA SER A 86 16.08 14.44 -21.78
C SER A 86 15.76 13.49 -22.93
N GLY A 87 14.92 13.90 -23.88
CA GLY A 87 14.73 13.16 -25.14
C GLY A 87 16.02 13.02 -25.96
N GLU A 88 17.10 13.68 -25.53
CA GLU A 88 18.43 13.68 -26.16
C GLU A 88 19.38 12.65 -25.53
N ALA A 89 20.29 12.11 -26.34
CA ALA A 89 21.29 11.15 -25.91
C ALA A 89 22.30 11.80 -24.95
N GLY A 90 22.08 11.66 -23.65
CA GLY A 90 23.07 11.99 -22.62
C GLY A 90 22.58 12.87 -21.46
N GLY A 91 21.33 13.32 -21.43
CA GLY A 91 20.84 14.04 -20.25
C GLY A 91 20.46 13.13 -19.09
N ALA A 92 20.46 13.71 -17.90
CA ALA A 92 20.13 13.03 -16.66
C ALA A 92 18.66 12.58 -16.63
N TRP A 93 18.42 11.50 -15.91
CA TRP A 93 17.07 11.00 -15.60
C TRP A 93 16.63 11.53 -14.24
N ARG A 94 15.33 11.55 -13.99
CA ARG A 94 14.77 11.90 -12.69
C ARG A 94 13.49 11.12 -12.42
N LEU A 95 13.42 10.52 -11.23
CA LEU A 95 12.22 9.86 -10.71
C LEU A 95 11.27 10.93 -10.14
N GLU A 96 10.22 11.23 -10.90
CA GLU A 96 9.23 12.24 -10.54
C GLU A 96 7.97 11.64 -9.91
N ALA A 97 7.84 10.31 -9.92
CA ALA A 97 6.70 9.63 -9.31
C ALA A 97 6.58 9.98 -7.81
N GLU A 98 5.34 10.12 -7.35
CA GLU A 98 5.02 9.90 -5.95
C GLU A 98 5.22 8.41 -5.63
N LEU A 99 5.79 8.11 -4.47
CA LEU A 99 6.12 6.75 -4.07
C LEU A 99 5.09 6.16 -3.12
N ALA A 100 4.75 4.90 -3.38
CA ALA A 100 3.81 4.11 -2.61
C ALA A 100 4.32 2.67 -2.52
N VAL A 101 5.39 2.48 -1.75
CA VAL A 101 6.06 1.18 -1.64
C VAL A 101 5.18 0.19 -0.90
N ALA A 102 4.71 -0.84 -1.60
CA ALA A 102 3.80 -1.85 -1.05
C ALA A 102 4.48 -2.84 -0.09
N LEU A 103 5.81 -2.98 -0.16
CA LEU A 103 6.60 -3.89 0.66
C LEU A 103 7.90 -3.20 1.07
N ARG A 104 8.16 -3.14 2.38
CA ARG A 104 9.39 -2.58 2.94
C ARG A 104 10.29 -3.68 3.54
N PRO A 105 11.58 -3.74 3.17
CA PRO A 105 12.23 -2.91 2.16
C PRO A 105 11.77 -3.27 0.74
N LEU A 106 11.86 -2.30 -0.18
CA LEU A 106 11.56 -2.54 -1.60
C LEU A 106 12.55 -3.57 -2.18
N PRO A 107 12.08 -4.68 -2.78
CA PRO A 107 12.98 -5.74 -3.21
C PRO A 107 13.86 -5.29 -4.38
N GLU A 108 15.00 -5.96 -4.55
CA GLU A 108 15.90 -5.67 -5.66
C GLU A 108 15.39 -6.32 -6.95
N PRO A 109 15.51 -5.66 -8.11
CA PRO A 109 15.17 -6.29 -9.37
C PRO A 109 16.17 -7.41 -9.67
N GLY A 110 15.68 -8.61 -9.97
CA GLY A 110 16.51 -9.74 -10.40
C GLY A 110 16.64 -9.82 -11.93
N ALA A 111 17.68 -10.50 -12.42
CA ALA A 111 17.91 -10.75 -13.86
C ALA A 111 17.07 -11.92 -14.43
N ALA A 112 16.21 -12.53 -13.62
CA ALA A 112 15.45 -13.72 -14.00
C ALA A 112 14.05 -13.41 -14.53
N LEU A 113 13.72 -12.15 -14.85
CA LEU A 113 12.36 -11.75 -15.24
C LEU A 113 11.94 -12.44 -16.54
N ALA A 114 12.84 -12.52 -17.53
CA ALA A 114 12.58 -13.18 -18.81
C ALA A 114 12.09 -14.63 -18.67
N ARG A 115 12.76 -15.43 -17.82
CA ARG A 115 12.37 -16.84 -17.60
C ARG A 115 10.99 -16.96 -16.94
N ARG A 116 10.66 -16.05 -16.04
CA ARG A 116 9.35 -16.03 -15.35
C ARG A 116 8.24 -15.56 -16.30
N ALA A 117 8.51 -14.51 -17.07
CA ALA A 117 7.60 -13.95 -18.06
C ALA A 117 7.28 -14.93 -19.20
N ALA A 118 8.27 -15.70 -19.67
CA ALA A 118 8.11 -16.69 -20.74
C ALA A 118 7.12 -17.82 -20.40
N ARG A 119 6.82 -18.04 -19.11
CA ARG A 119 5.80 -19.02 -18.70
C ARG A 119 4.38 -18.56 -19.02
N GLY A 120 4.17 -17.27 -19.30
CA GLY A 120 2.88 -16.70 -19.68
C GLY A 120 1.79 -16.82 -18.63
N ARG A 121 2.13 -17.20 -17.40
CA ARG A 121 1.17 -17.38 -16.30
C ARG A 121 0.62 -16.03 -15.87
N PRO A 122 -0.62 -15.98 -15.35
CA PRO A 122 -1.12 -14.76 -14.78
C PRO A 122 -0.22 -14.28 -13.63
N PHE A 123 -0.31 -12.99 -13.32
CA PHE A 123 0.50 -12.35 -12.29
C PHE A 123 -0.37 -11.80 -11.17
N ARG A 124 0.29 -11.50 -10.05
CA ARG A 124 -0.28 -10.83 -8.89
C ARG A 124 0.46 -9.52 -8.65
N LEU A 125 -0.28 -8.45 -8.36
CA LEU A 125 0.27 -7.16 -7.97
C LEU A 125 0.07 -6.94 -6.46
N LEU A 126 1.12 -6.53 -5.78
CA LEU A 126 1.07 -5.96 -4.43
C LEU A 126 1.23 -4.45 -4.57
N SER A 127 0.27 -3.69 -4.06
CA SER A 127 0.28 -2.22 -4.04
C SER A 127 0.00 -1.72 -2.62
N ARG A 128 0.10 -0.41 -2.40
CA ARG A 128 -0.37 0.20 -1.13
C ARG A 128 -1.85 -0.09 -0.85
N TRP A 129 -2.63 -0.34 -1.91
CA TRP A 129 -4.05 -0.67 -1.84
C TRP A 129 -4.27 -2.17 -1.65
N GLY A 130 -3.23 -2.95 -1.34
CA GLY A 130 -3.34 -4.40 -1.16
C GLY A 130 -3.05 -5.20 -2.41
N ARG A 131 -3.64 -6.39 -2.48
CA ARG A 131 -3.29 -7.46 -3.42
C ARG A 131 -4.32 -7.58 -4.53
N ARG A 132 -3.89 -7.57 -5.79
CA ARG A 132 -4.75 -7.81 -6.96
C ARG A 132 -4.21 -8.95 -7.82
N GLY A 133 -5.13 -9.77 -8.34
CA GLY A 133 -4.81 -11.00 -9.06
C GLY A 133 -4.55 -12.17 -8.12
N ASP A 134 -4.88 -13.37 -8.59
CA ASP A 134 -4.84 -14.59 -7.76
C ASP A 134 -3.88 -15.67 -8.28
N ALA A 135 -2.77 -15.25 -8.87
CA ALA A 135 -1.88 -16.19 -9.52
C ALA A 135 -0.77 -16.71 -8.61
N GLU A 136 -0.51 -18.01 -8.66
CA GLU A 136 0.72 -18.67 -8.17
C GLU A 136 1.93 -18.42 -9.09
N GLY A 137 1.92 -17.31 -9.84
CA GLY A 137 2.88 -16.99 -10.89
C GLY A 137 3.89 -15.92 -10.47
N LEU A 138 4.01 -14.91 -11.32
CA LEU A 138 4.84 -13.74 -11.05
C LEU A 138 4.12 -12.85 -10.03
N THR A 139 4.80 -12.50 -8.94
CA THR A 139 4.35 -11.43 -8.04
C THR A 139 5.14 -10.17 -8.33
N LEU A 140 4.45 -9.06 -8.55
CA LEU A 140 5.00 -7.73 -8.76
C LEU A 140 4.69 -6.86 -7.54
N VAL A 141 5.63 -6.03 -7.12
CA VAL A 141 5.49 -5.07 -6.02
C VAL A 141 5.53 -3.67 -6.59
N ALA A 142 4.41 -2.96 -6.55
CA ALA A 142 4.34 -1.56 -6.95
C ALA A 142 5.17 -0.69 -5.99
N PHE A 143 5.83 0.31 -6.55
CA PHE A 143 6.60 1.29 -5.77
C PHE A 143 6.27 2.75 -6.11
N THR A 144 5.48 2.98 -7.14
CA THR A 144 4.93 4.30 -7.46
C THR A 144 3.46 4.35 -7.06
N ASP A 145 3.02 5.51 -6.60
CA ASP A 145 1.61 5.74 -6.30
C ASP A 145 0.79 5.73 -7.59
N ALA A 146 -0.38 5.16 -7.48
CA ALA A 146 -1.41 5.21 -8.50
C ALA A 146 -2.75 5.00 -7.80
N PRO A 147 -3.83 5.59 -8.33
CA PRO A 147 -5.14 5.33 -7.77
C PRO A 147 -5.45 3.83 -7.79
N PRO A 148 -6.27 3.35 -6.85
CA PRO A 148 -6.71 1.97 -6.84
C PRO A 148 -7.39 1.67 -8.18
N PRO A 149 -6.93 0.63 -8.90
CA PRO A 149 -7.47 0.33 -10.21
C PRO A 149 -8.96 -0.03 -10.07
N PRO A 150 -9.84 0.36 -11.00
CA PRO A 150 -11.22 -0.13 -11.00
C PRO A 150 -11.25 -1.66 -11.08
N ALA A 151 -12.37 -2.27 -10.65
CA ALA A 151 -12.59 -3.69 -10.75
C ALA A 151 -12.34 -4.17 -12.19
N GLY A 152 -11.48 -5.17 -12.33
CA GLY A 152 -11.11 -5.68 -13.63
C GLY A 152 -9.68 -6.24 -13.69
N PRO A 153 -9.31 -6.77 -14.85
CA PRO A 153 -8.01 -7.37 -15.06
C PRO A 153 -6.91 -6.30 -15.16
N LEU A 154 -5.76 -6.60 -14.59
CA LEU A 154 -4.54 -5.80 -14.74
C LEU A 154 -3.74 -6.31 -15.93
N GLY A 155 -3.08 -5.40 -16.64
CA GLY A 155 -2.06 -5.73 -17.62
C GLY A 155 -0.67 -5.53 -17.04
N ALA A 156 0.30 -6.35 -17.44
CA ALA A 156 1.70 -6.10 -17.14
C ALA A 156 2.55 -6.12 -18.41
N LEU A 157 3.50 -5.18 -18.49
CA LEU A 157 4.53 -5.09 -19.52
C LEU A 157 5.89 -5.28 -18.86
N LEU A 158 6.57 -6.37 -19.23
CA LEU A 158 7.85 -6.76 -18.66
C LEU A 158 8.93 -6.56 -19.72
N LEU A 159 9.79 -5.59 -19.49
CA LEU A 159 10.90 -5.25 -20.38
C LEU A 159 12.13 -6.09 -20.02
N THR A 160 12.52 -6.99 -20.90
CA THR A 160 13.65 -7.90 -20.70
C THR A 160 14.68 -7.73 -21.80
N GLU A 161 15.82 -8.40 -21.69
CA GLU A 161 16.80 -8.44 -22.78
C GLU A 161 16.18 -8.95 -24.09
N ALA A 162 15.33 -9.98 -24.01
CA ALA A 162 14.69 -10.64 -25.14
C ALA A 162 13.57 -9.81 -25.80
N GLY A 163 13.06 -8.77 -25.14
CA GLY A 163 11.99 -7.90 -25.67
C GLY A 163 10.96 -7.52 -24.61
N VAL A 164 9.73 -7.25 -25.04
CA VAL A 164 8.60 -6.90 -24.17
C VAL A 164 7.67 -8.10 -24.05
N HIS A 165 7.46 -8.58 -22.84
CA HIS A 165 6.42 -9.57 -22.55
C HIS A 165 5.15 -8.88 -22.03
N ALA A 166 3.99 -9.33 -22.49
CA ALA A 166 2.70 -8.89 -21.98
C ALA A 166 2.07 -10.01 -21.14
N LEU A 167 1.59 -9.69 -19.94
CA LEU A 167 0.86 -10.59 -19.06
C LEU A 167 -0.47 -9.96 -18.64
N ARG A 168 -1.40 -10.79 -18.16
CA ARG A 168 -2.62 -10.34 -17.49
C ARG A 168 -2.77 -10.97 -16.12
N SER A 169 -3.51 -10.35 -15.22
CA SER A 169 -3.75 -10.89 -13.89
C SER A 169 -4.84 -11.98 -13.85
N ASP A 170 -5.69 -12.06 -14.88
CA ASP A 170 -6.88 -12.92 -14.93
C ASP A 170 -6.70 -14.20 -15.76
N ARG A 171 -5.77 -14.19 -16.72
CA ARG A 171 -5.54 -15.33 -17.62
C ARG A 171 -4.09 -15.42 -18.07
N ALA A 172 -3.71 -16.63 -18.47
CA ALA A 172 -2.42 -16.84 -19.12
C ALA A 172 -2.41 -16.21 -20.52
N LEU A 173 -1.28 -15.60 -20.88
CA LEU A 173 -1.01 -15.13 -22.24
C LEU A 173 0.20 -15.90 -22.78
N ALA A 174 -0.02 -16.69 -23.83
CA ALA A 174 1.06 -17.30 -24.57
C ALA A 174 1.60 -16.30 -25.60
N GLY A 175 2.91 -16.10 -25.63
CA GLY A 175 3.53 -15.21 -26.60
C GLY A 175 5.04 -15.15 -26.45
N ALA A 176 5.74 -15.10 -27.58
CA ALA A 176 7.14 -14.72 -27.61
C ALA A 176 7.26 -13.22 -27.23
N PRO A 177 8.38 -12.78 -26.64
CA PRO A 177 8.62 -11.36 -26.43
C PRO A 177 8.58 -10.61 -27.75
N ALA A 178 7.92 -9.46 -27.78
CA ALA A 178 7.91 -8.57 -28.93
C ALA A 178 9.16 -7.67 -28.92
N PRO A 179 9.80 -7.39 -30.07
CA PRO A 179 10.84 -6.38 -30.13
C PRO A 179 10.27 -5.02 -29.71
N LEU A 180 11.11 -4.17 -29.11
CA LEU A 180 10.66 -2.84 -28.69
C LEU A 180 10.51 -1.89 -29.89
N GLU A 181 11.35 -2.09 -30.91
CA GLU A 181 11.29 -1.36 -32.17
C GLU A 181 9.98 -1.68 -32.90
N GLY A 182 9.12 -0.66 -33.04
CA GLY A 182 7.79 -0.83 -33.63
C GLY A 182 6.80 -1.52 -32.70
N TRP A 183 7.09 -1.61 -31.41
CA TRP A 183 6.17 -2.16 -30.43
C TRP A 183 4.89 -1.33 -30.36
N ALA A 184 3.76 -2.03 -30.31
CA ALA A 184 2.45 -1.47 -30.00
C ALA A 184 1.84 -2.30 -28.87
N LEU A 185 0.93 -1.67 -28.12
CA LEU A 185 0.20 -2.37 -27.06
C LEU A 185 -0.57 -3.56 -27.67
N PRO A 186 -0.30 -4.80 -27.24
CA PRO A 186 -0.99 -5.96 -27.80
C PRO A 186 -2.49 -5.90 -27.52
N GLU A 187 -3.31 -6.28 -28.51
CA GLU A 187 -4.78 -6.46 -28.35
C GLU A 187 -5.11 -7.42 -27.19
N ALA A 188 -4.18 -8.32 -26.84
CA ALA A 188 -4.31 -9.19 -25.68
C ALA A 188 -4.53 -8.42 -24.36
N LEU A 189 -4.08 -7.16 -24.27
CA LEU A 189 -4.25 -6.27 -23.13
C LEU A 189 -5.51 -5.39 -23.23
N ASP A 190 -6.40 -5.62 -24.20
CA ASP A 190 -7.67 -4.92 -24.25
C ASP A 190 -8.50 -5.17 -22.98
N GLY A 191 -9.17 -4.12 -22.50
CA GLY A 191 -10.00 -4.15 -21.31
C GLY A 191 -9.25 -4.26 -19.98
N VAL A 192 -7.91 -4.11 -19.96
CA VAL A 192 -7.20 -3.97 -18.68
C VAL A 192 -7.47 -2.61 -18.06
N THR A 193 -7.62 -2.58 -16.73
CA THR A 193 -7.98 -1.35 -15.99
C THR A 193 -6.78 -0.53 -15.56
N GLN A 194 -5.58 -1.12 -15.55
CA GLN A 194 -4.32 -0.47 -15.19
C GLN A 194 -3.16 -1.26 -15.80
N LEU A 195 -2.09 -0.56 -16.17
CA LEU A 195 -0.86 -1.17 -16.68
C LEU A 195 0.25 -1.13 -15.63
N VAL A 196 0.83 -2.29 -15.37
CA VAL A 196 2.02 -2.44 -14.53
C VAL A 196 3.23 -2.58 -15.41
N VAL A 197 4.26 -1.77 -15.21
CA VAL A 197 5.50 -1.83 -15.96
C VAL A 197 6.63 -2.26 -15.03
N SER A 198 7.41 -3.24 -15.48
CA SER A 198 8.60 -3.72 -14.79
C SER A 198 9.70 -4.04 -15.80
N ALA A 199 10.93 -4.17 -15.33
CA ALA A 199 12.07 -4.50 -16.18
C ALA A 199 13.10 -5.37 -15.48
N ASP A 200 13.96 -6.02 -16.28
CA ASP A 200 15.19 -6.65 -15.76
C ASP A 200 16.11 -5.58 -15.16
N ALA A 201 16.85 -5.96 -14.12
CA ALA A 201 17.79 -5.11 -13.38
C ALA A 201 18.67 -4.20 -14.27
N GLY A 202 19.34 -4.80 -15.25
CA GLY A 202 20.28 -4.11 -16.15
C GLY A 202 19.62 -3.28 -17.26
N THR A 203 18.28 -3.21 -17.32
CA THR A 203 17.58 -2.52 -18.40
C THR A 203 17.86 -1.01 -18.35
N PRO A 204 18.41 -0.40 -19.42
CA PRO A 204 18.65 1.04 -19.45
C PRO A 204 17.35 1.84 -19.39
N LEU A 205 17.32 2.96 -18.65
CA LEU A 205 16.13 3.81 -18.56
C LEU A 205 15.71 4.42 -19.91
N ALA A 206 16.64 4.58 -20.85
CA ALA A 206 16.31 4.94 -22.22
C ALA A 206 15.37 3.93 -22.89
N ARG A 207 15.57 2.63 -22.63
CA ARG A 207 14.73 1.55 -23.16
C ARG A 207 13.36 1.53 -22.47
N LEU A 208 13.32 1.73 -21.15
CA LEU A 208 12.08 1.89 -20.39
C LEU A 208 11.26 3.09 -20.89
N ARG A 209 11.89 4.26 -21.07
CA ARG A 209 11.24 5.46 -21.63
C ARG A 209 10.62 5.18 -22.99
N ARG A 210 11.33 4.50 -23.89
CA ARG A 210 10.79 4.16 -25.22
C ARG A 210 9.52 3.31 -25.11
N LEU A 211 9.48 2.34 -24.20
CA LEU A 211 8.28 1.56 -23.92
C LEU A 211 7.15 2.45 -23.40
N LEU A 212 7.42 3.28 -22.39
CA LEU A 212 6.44 4.20 -21.81
C LEU A 212 5.90 5.22 -22.82
N ALA A 213 6.75 5.71 -23.72
CA ALA A 213 6.38 6.64 -24.79
C ALA A 213 5.54 5.99 -25.91
N ALA A 214 5.67 4.66 -26.08
CA ALA A 214 4.89 3.90 -27.06
C ALA A 214 3.50 3.51 -26.55
N LEU A 215 3.18 3.78 -25.28
CA LEU A 215 1.85 3.52 -24.74
C LEU A 215 0.81 4.46 -25.36
N PRO A 216 -0.39 3.96 -25.69
CA PRO A 216 -1.52 4.82 -26.04
C PRO A 216 -1.81 5.83 -24.92
N GLU A 217 -2.29 7.03 -25.26
CA GLU A 217 -2.52 8.08 -24.26
C GLU A 217 -3.45 7.61 -23.13
N ALA A 218 -4.52 6.87 -23.45
CA ALA A 218 -5.43 6.32 -22.47
C ALA A 218 -4.72 5.39 -21.46
N ALA A 219 -3.82 4.54 -21.95
CA ALA A 219 -3.07 3.60 -21.13
C ALA A 219 -1.93 4.27 -20.35
N SER A 220 -1.43 5.40 -20.84
CA SER A 220 -0.31 6.14 -20.23
C SER A 220 -0.68 6.86 -18.93
N ARG A 221 -1.97 7.01 -18.61
CA ARG A 221 -2.47 7.73 -17.42
C ARG A 221 -2.63 6.83 -16.20
N ASP A 222 -2.65 5.52 -16.39
CA ASP A 222 -2.84 4.52 -15.35
C ASP A 222 -1.67 3.52 -15.35
N VAL A 223 -0.45 4.04 -15.29
CA VAL A 223 0.78 3.25 -15.27
C VAL A 223 1.36 3.20 -13.86
N VAL A 224 1.74 2.00 -13.44
CA VAL A 224 2.43 1.75 -12.17
C VAL A 224 3.79 1.13 -12.45
N LEU A 225 4.85 1.63 -11.82
CA LEU A 225 6.13 0.93 -11.83
C LEU A 225 6.16 -0.09 -10.70
N ALA A 226 6.62 -1.30 -11.04
CA ALA A 226 6.73 -2.40 -10.09
C ALA A 226 8.02 -3.18 -10.27
N VAL A 227 8.43 -3.89 -9.22
CA VAL A 227 9.59 -4.77 -9.20
C VAL A 227 9.14 -6.22 -8.95
N PRO A 228 9.72 -7.24 -9.61
CA PRO A 228 9.35 -8.62 -9.34
C PRO A 228 9.79 -9.05 -7.95
N LEU A 229 8.87 -9.63 -7.18
CA LEU A 229 9.20 -10.25 -5.90
C LEU A 229 9.98 -11.56 -6.15
N PRO A 230 11.09 -11.81 -5.45
CA PRO A 230 11.81 -13.08 -5.54
C PRO A 230 10.91 -14.30 -5.23
N GLU A 231 11.18 -15.44 -5.86
CA GLU A 231 10.32 -16.66 -5.75
C GLU A 231 10.39 -17.31 -4.35
N ASP A 232 11.43 -17.02 -3.57
CA ASP A 232 11.67 -17.52 -2.23
C ASP A 232 11.03 -16.66 -1.11
N VAL A 233 10.54 -15.46 -1.45
CA VAL A 233 9.88 -14.59 -0.47
C VAL A 233 8.45 -15.06 -0.22
N ARG A 234 8.16 -15.41 1.03
CA ARG A 234 6.81 -15.70 1.50
C ARG A 234 6.17 -14.44 2.05
N LEU A 235 4.98 -14.13 1.56
CA LEU A 235 4.13 -13.08 2.12
C LEU A 235 3.40 -13.64 3.35
N PRO A 236 3.15 -12.82 4.39
CA PRO A 236 2.23 -13.20 5.46
C PRO A 236 0.85 -13.56 4.90
N ASP A 237 0.18 -14.49 5.57
CA ASP A 237 -1.22 -14.76 5.29
C ASP A 237 -2.06 -13.51 5.56
N ALA A 238 -3.15 -13.34 4.79
CA ALA A 238 -4.11 -12.29 5.05
C ALA A 238 -4.74 -12.53 6.44
N PRO A 239 -5.03 -11.47 7.22
CA PRO A 239 -5.73 -11.61 8.49
C PRO A 239 -7.06 -12.36 8.29
N SER A 240 -7.42 -13.20 9.26
CA SER A 240 -8.64 -14.00 9.20
C SER A 240 -9.89 -13.11 9.23
N PRO A 241 -10.95 -13.43 8.46
CA PRO A 241 -12.23 -12.73 8.53
C PRO A 241 -12.88 -12.77 9.93
N ALA A 242 -12.50 -13.72 10.79
CA ALA A 242 -13.10 -13.83 12.12
C ALA A 242 -12.84 -12.60 13.01
N ASP A 243 -11.73 -11.88 12.79
CA ASP A 243 -11.45 -10.63 13.52
C ASP A 243 -12.19 -9.42 12.92
N ALA A 244 -12.97 -9.62 11.86
CA ALA A 244 -13.60 -8.53 11.11
C ALA A 244 -14.90 -8.02 11.76
N ASP A 245 -15.73 -8.92 12.28
CA ASP A 245 -17.15 -8.66 12.51
C ASP A 245 -17.46 -7.87 13.80
N ASP A 246 -16.50 -7.73 14.71
CA ASP A 246 -16.68 -7.12 16.04
C ASP A 246 -17.13 -5.64 16.03
N LEU A 247 -17.10 -4.98 14.87
CA LEU A 247 -17.44 -3.55 14.74
C LEU A 247 -18.66 -3.28 13.86
N LEU A 248 -19.36 -4.31 13.41
CA LEU A 248 -20.68 -4.17 12.82
C LEU A 248 -21.73 -3.98 13.93
N CYS A 249 -22.66 -3.05 13.72
CA CYS A 249 -23.80 -2.96 14.61
C CYS A 249 -24.63 -4.23 14.47
N GLY A 250 -24.98 -4.87 15.59
CA GLY A 250 -25.95 -5.98 15.58
C GLY A 250 -27.32 -5.54 15.04
N GLU A 251 -28.24 -6.48 14.87
CA GLU A 251 -29.59 -6.17 14.35
C GLU A 251 -30.28 -5.08 15.18
N GLU A 252 -30.08 -5.12 16.50
CA GLU A 252 -30.60 -4.17 17.50
C GLU A 252 -29.92 -2.78 17.47
N GLY A 253 -28.82 -2.61 16.73
CA GLY A 253 -28.10 -1.35 16.61
C GLY A 253 -27.07 -1.12 17.73
N LEU A 254 -27.03 0.10 18.27
CA LEU A 254 -26.19 0.42 19.42
C LEU A 254 -26.73 -0.28 20.68
N PRO A 255 -25.88 -0.70 21.62
CA PRO A 255 -26.34 -1.26 22.89
C PRO A 255 -27.36 -0.33 23.57
N ALA A 256 -28.40 -0.87 24.22
CA ALA A 256 -29.38 -0.04 24.90
C ALA A 256 -28.73 0.81 26.03
N SER A 257 -29.14 2.07 26.18
CA SER A 257 -28.78 2.93 27.32
C SER A 257 -30.01 3.13 28.20
N SER A 258 -29.82 3.11 29.51
CA SER A 258 -30.85 3.41 30.51
C SER A 258 -30.87 4.89 30.96
N GLY A 259 -30.00 5.72 30.39
CA GLY A 259 -29.89 7.15 30.75
C GLY A 259 -30.96 8.03 30.10
N PRO A 260 -31.13 9.28 30.56
CA PRO A 260 -32.00 10.25 29.90
C PRO A 260 -31.49 10.58 28.49
N LEU A 261 -32.40 10.95 27.59
CA LEU A 261 -32.04 11.51 26.28
C LEU A 261 -31.59 12.96 26.46
N GLY A 262 -30.47 13.28 25.83
CA GLY A 262 -30.00 14.66 25.72
C GLY A 262 -30.32 15.26 24.36
N GLU A 263 -29.98 16.53 24.18
CA GLU A 263 -30.07 17.20 22.88
C GLU A 263 -28.73 17.83 22.53
N LEU A 264 -28.34 17.73 21.26
CA LEU A 264 -27.14 18.37 20.73
C LEU A 264 -27.52 19.07 19.42
N ALA A 265 -27.17 20.35 19.30
CA ALA A 265 -27.54 21.09 18.11
C ALA A 265 -26.82 20.53 16.87
N PRO A 266 -27.49 20.41 15.70
CA PRO A 266 -26.86 19.90 14.48
C PRO A 266 -25.57 20.63 14.09
N ALA A 267 -25.49 21.94 14.34
CA ALA A 267 -24.29 22.73 14.07
C ALA A 267 -23.09 22.31 14.94
N GLN A 268 -23.32 21.92 16.19
CA GLN A 268 -22.27 21.46 17.11
C GLN A 268 -21.75 20.07 16.71
N LEU A 269 -22.65 19.19 16.27
CA LEU A 269 -22.28 17.90 15.68
C LEU A 269 -21.38 18.09 14.46
N LEU A 270 -21.81 18.93 13.51
CA LEU A 270 -21.07 19.17 12.26
C LEU A 270 -19.71 19.82 12.50
N GLU A 271 -19.60 20.75 13.45
CA GLU A 271 -18.32 21.39 13.78
C GLU A 271 -17.31 20.37 14.32
N THR A 272 -17.75 19.47 15.20
CA THR A 272 -16.91 18.41 15.77
C THR A 272 -16.48 17.39 14.71
N LEU A 273 -17.36 17.10 13.74
CA LEU A 273 -17.10 16.12 12.69
C LEU A 273 -16.23 16.64 11.53
N ARG A 274 -16.07 17.96 11.38
CA ARG A 274 -15.26 18.54 10.31
C ARG A 274 -13.82 18.00 10.25
N PRO A 275 -13.02 18.01 11.33
CA PRO A 275 -11.67 17.43 11.30
C PRO A 275 -11.68 15.91 11.13
N PHE A 276 -12.72 15.23 11.64
CA PHE A 276 -12.86 13.78 11.50
C PHE A 276 -12.91 13.32 10.05
N HIS A 277 -13.47 14.10 9.12
CA HIS A 277 -13.45 13.75 7.70
C HIS A 277 -12.03 13.55 7.15
N GLN A 278 -11.05 14.36 7.58
CA GLN A 278 -9.66 14.20 7.16
C GLN A 278 -9.04 12.93 7.75
N GLU A 279 -9.35 12.61 9.00
CA GLU A 279 -8.89 11.38 9.65
C GLU A 279 -9.50 10.13 8.99
N ALA A 280 -10.79 10.19 8.62
CA ALA A 280 -11.45 9.13 7.87
C ALA A 280 -10.83 8.95 6.47
N SER A 281 -10.49 10.04 5.77
CA SER A 281 -9.74 9.98 4.52
C SER A 281 -8.35 9.35 4.70
N ALA A 282 -7.67 9.63 5.82
CA ALA A 282 -6.39 9.00 6.13
C ALA A 282 -6.51 7.49 6.43
N CYS A 283 -7.63 7.06 7.03
CA CYS A 283 -7.96 5.63 7.13
C CYS A 283 -8.21 5.02 5.75
N PHE A 284 -8.96 5.70 4.88
CA PHE A 284 -9.25 5.23 3.52
C PHE A 284 -8.01 5.09 2.64
N ALA A 285 -6.98 5.92 2.86
CA ALA A 285 -5.69 5.82 2.17
C ALA A 285 -4.92 4.50 2.43
N GLN A 286 -5.42 3.67 3.35
CA GLN A 286 -4.89 2.35 3.73
C GLN A 286 -5.87 1.21 3.43
N ALA A 287 -6.95 1.50 2.69
CA ALA A 287 -7.99 0.52 2.39
C ALA A 287 -7.48 -0.62 1.50
N SER A 288 -8.16 -1.76 1.59
CA SER A 288 -8.01 -2.91 0.68
C SER A 288 -8.32 -2.53 -0.76
N ALA A 289 -7.97 -3.41 -1.70
CA ALA A 289 -8.02 -3.07 -3.11
C ALA A 289 -9.46 -2.94 -3.58
N GLU A 290 -10.34 -3.74 -2.98
CA GLU A 290 -11.79 -3.73 -3.16
C GLU A 290 -12.39 -2.46 -2.57
N ALA A 291 -12.08 -2.14 -1.31
CA ALA A 291 -12.64 -0.94 -0.66
C ALA A 291 -12.12 0.37 -1.27
N ALA A 292 -10.90 0.38 -1.79
CA ALA A 292 -10.30 1.56 -2.41
C ALA A 292 -11.04 2.02 -3.68
N GLU A 293 -11.91 1.19 -4.27
CA GLU A 293 -12.84 1.61 -5.34
C GLU A 293 -13.86 2.67 -4.87
N GLY A 294 -14.01 2.81 -3.55
CA GLY A 294 -14.97 3.70 -2.92
C GLY A 294 -16.25 2.96 -2.57
N GLY A 295 -17.10 3.65 -1.83
CA GLY A 295 -18.31 3.06 -1.26
C GLY A 295 -18.88 3.90 -0.14
N ARG A 296 -19.90 3.36 0.53
CA ARG A 296 -20.58 4.00 1.64
C ARG A 296 -20.31 3.25 2.94
N LEU A 297 -20.02 4.00 4.00
CA LEU A 297 -19.91 3.52 5.36
C LEU A 297 -20.82 4.37 6.24
N VAL A 298 -21.80 3.76 6.90
CA VAL A 298 -22.68 4.46 7.86
C VAL A 298 -22.27 4.07 9.25
N LEU A 299 -21.76 5.05 9.99
CA LEU A 299 -21.40 4.87 11.39
C LEU A 299 -22.61 5.22 12.26
N HIS A 300 -22.88 4.40 13.26
CA HIS A 300 -23.75 4.76 14.38
C HIS A 300 -22.87 4.97 15.60
N PHE A 301 -23.16 6.03 16.36
CA PHE A 301 -22.44 6.32 17.59
C PHE A 301 -23.31 6.98 18.64
N ARG A 302 -22.93 6.82 19.90
CA ARG A 302 -23.58 7.43 21.06
C ARG A 302 -22.64 8.41 21.72
N VAL A 303 -23.10 9.66 21.85
CA VAL A 303 -22.46 10.69 22.67
C VAL A 303 -23.04 10.62 24.08
N GLY A 304 -22.18 10.55 25.09
CA GLY A 304 -22.55 10.57 26.49
C GLY A 304 -22.87 11.97 27.03
N PRO A 305 -23.34 12.07 28.29
CA PRO A 305 -23.68 13.35 28.92
C PRO A 305 -22.46 14.26 29.13
N ASP A 306 -21.24 13.72 29.08
CA ASP A 306 -19.97 14.45 29.14
C ASP A 306 -19.42 14.83 27.75
N GLY A 307 -20.16 14.51 26.68
CA GLY A 307 -19.74 14.74 25.30
C GLY A 307 -18.78 13.70 24.73
N ALA A 308 -18.37 12.67 25.49
CA ALA A 308 -17.52 11.60 24.98
C ALA A 308 -18.33 10.59 24.14
N VAL A 309 -17.70 10.00 23.11
CA VAL A 309 -18.33 8.88 22.38
C VAL A 309 -18.22 7.60 23.24
N GLN A 310 -19.36 7.08 23.68
CA GLN A 310 -19.44 5.91 24.56
C GLN A 310 -19.58 4.57 23.81
N ALA A 311 -20.13 4.62 22.59
CA ALA A 311 -20.28 3.47 21.72
C ALA A 311 -20.21 3.92 20.26
N ALA A 312 -19.61 3.11 19.39
CA ALA A 312 -19.58 3.32 17.95
C ALA A 312 -19.51 1.97 17.21
N CYS A 313 -20.23 1.87 16.09
CA CYS A 313 -20.22 0.70 15.21
C CYS A 313 -20.59 1.11 13.77
N ALA A 314 -20.35 0.25 12.79
CA ALA A 314 -20.80 0.43 11.42
C ALA A 314 -22.14 -0.28 11.19
N ARG A 315 -23.16 0.47 10.77
CA ARG A 315 -24.50 -0.06 10.47
C ARG A 315 -24.64 -0.52 9.02
N GLU A 316 -24.00 0.19 8.10
CA GLU A 316 -23.88 -0.17 6.69
C GLU A 316 -22.41 -0.03 6.28
N ASP A 317 -21.90 -0.99 5.52
CA ASP A 317 -20.49 -1.05 5.13
C ASP A 317 -20.39 -1.71 3.74
N ASP A 318 -20.56 -0.89 2.70
CA ASP A 318 -20.45 -1.33 1.31
C ASP A 318 -18.98 -1.59 0.92
N LEU A 319 -18.02 -1.13 1.74
CA LEU A 319 -16.59 -1.26 1.49
C LEU A 319 -16.10 -2.66 1.85
N GLY A 320 -16.70 -3.29 2.86
CA GLY A 320 -16.36 -4.64 3.29
C GLY A 320 -14.93 -4.80 3.79
N ASP A 321 -14.26 -3.70 4.18
CA ASP A 321 -12.90 -3.68 4.68
C ASP A 321 -12.89 -3.50 6.21
N PRO A 322 -12.59 -4.57 6.97
CA PRO A 322 -12.62 -4.53 8.42
C PRO A 322 -11.50 -3.68 9.03
N ALA A 323 -10.36 -3.56 8.36
CA ALA A 323 -9.25 -2.74 8.82
C ALA A 323 -9.60 -1.24 8.67
N LEU A 324 -10.18 -0.87 7.53
CA LEU A 324 -10.73 0.47 7.30
C LEU A 324 -11.81 0.81 8.33
N ARG A 325 -12.81 -0.07 8.48
CA ARG A 325 -13.90 0.08 9.46
C ARG A 325 -13.33 0.30 10.87
N ARG A 326 -12.38 -0.52 11.31
CA ARG A 326 -11.72 -0.38 12.61
C ARG A 326 -11.01 0.95 12.78
N CYS A 327 -10.24 1.37 11.78
CA CYS A 327 -9.57 2.67 11.80
C CYS A 327 -10.59 3.80 11.98
N VAL A 328 -11.63 3.84 11.14
CA VAL A 328 -12.64 4.91 11.16
C VAL A 328 -13.43 4.93 12.48
N VAL A 329 -13.90 3.77 12.96
CA VAL A 329 -14.61 3.66 14.25
C VAL A 329 -13.72 4.09 15.42
N SER A 330 -12.43 3.72 15.40
CA SER A 330 -11.47 4.14 16.42
C SER A 330 -11.25 5.66 16.43
N ARG A 331 -11.15 6.30 15.25
CA ARG A 331 -11.04 7.77 15.15
C ARG A 331 -12.30 8.46 15.66
N LEU A 332 -13.47 7.97 15.28
CA LEU A 332 -14.75 8.50 15.75
C LEU A 332 -14.89 8.39 17.27
N SER A 333 -14.51 7.24 17.84
CA SER A 333 -14.59 6.98 19.28
C SER A 333 -13.66 7.88 20.12
N ALA A 334 -12.62 8.45 19.51
CA ALA A 334 -11.71 9.37 20.16
C ALA A 334 -12.22 10.83 20.19
N LEU A 335 -13.29 11.15 19.46
CA LEU A 335 -13.85 12.49 19.43
C LEU A 335 -14.52 12.88 20.75
N ARG A 336 -14.55 14.20 21.01
CA ARG A 336 -15.33 14.81 22.09
C ARG A 336 -16.23 15.89 21.52
N PHE A 337 -17.53 15.72 21.73
CA PHE A 337 -18.58 16.66 21.39
C PHE A 337 -18.81 17.64 22.56
N PRO A 338 -19.48 18.77 22.32
CA PRO A 338 -20.07 19.54 23.40
C PRO A 338 -21.02 18.65 24.23
N ALA A 339 -21.07 18.88 25.53
CA ALA A 339 -22.02 18.18 26.40
C ALA A 339 -23.47 18.47 25.95
N PRO A 340 -24.32 17.43 25.80
CA PRO A 340 -25.74 17.63 25.49
C PRO A 340 -26.47 18.49 26.53
N ASP A 341 -27.45 19.29 26.09
CA ASP A 341 -28.32 20.11 26.95
C ASP A 341 -29.80 19.94 26.53
N PRO A 342 -30.65 19.28 27.35
CA PRO A 342 -30.36 18.81 28.71
C PRO A 342 -29.33 17.65 28.74
N PRO A 343 -28.66 17.42 29.89
CA PRO A 343 -27.72 16.32 30.03
C PRO A 343 -28.38 14.96 29.75
N GLY A 344 -27.77 14.17 28.88
CA GLY A 344 -28.25 12.86 28.50
C GLY A 344 -27.39 12.26 27.39
N HIS A 345 -27.84 11.16 26.81
CA HIS A 345 -27.18 10.56 25.66
C HIS A 345 -27.83 10.99 24.34
N VAL A 346 -27.02 11.06 23.30
CA VAL A 346 -27.45 11.38 21.93
C VAL A 346 -26.93 10.31 20.99
N ASP A 347 -27.84 9.63 20.29
CA ASP A 347 -27.49 8.66 19.26
C ASP A 347 -27.52 9.36 17.90
N ALA A 348 -26.49 9.16 17.09
CA ALA A 348 -26.34 9.77 15.79
C ALA A 348 -25.86 8.77 14.75
N ALA A 349 -26.20 9.06 13.49
CA ALA A 349 -25.74 8.32 12.32
C ALA A 349 -24.92 9.26 11.42
N LEU A 350 -23.75 8.79 10.99
CA LEU A 350 -22.84 9.54 10.12
C LEU A 350 -22.59 8.74 8.83
N PRO A 351 -23.22 9.14 7.71
CA PRO A 351 -22.89 8.56 6.42
C PRO A 351 -21.58 9.15 5.90
N LEU A 352 -20.63 8.27 5.58
CA LEU A 352 -19.39 8.59 4.89
C LEU A 352 -19.45 7.99 3.48
N VAL A 353 -19.06 8.79 2.48
CA VAL A 353 -18.91 8.33 1.10
C VAL A 353 -17.45 8.49 0.72
N PHE A 354 -16.79 7.37 0.46
CA PHE A 354 -15.40 7.35 0.02
C PHE A 354 -15.34 7.27 -1.50
N ARG A 355 -14.44 8.05 -2.09
CA ARG A 355 -14.17 8.05 -3.53
C ARG A 355 -12.66 8.08 -3.72
N PRO A 356 -12.10 7.24 -4.59
CA PRO A 356 -10.71 7.38 -4.97
C PRO A 356 -10.50 8.69 -5.72
N ASP A 357 -9.46 9.43 -5.38
CA ASP A 357 -9.01 10.55 -6.20
C ASP A 357 -8.27 10.00 -7.42
N ARG A 358 -8.96 9.94 -8.56
CA ARG A 358 -8.38 9.51 -9.83
C ARG A 358 -7.80 10.66 -10.65
N SER A 359 -7.98 11.90 -10.19
CA SER A 359 -7.40 13.05 -10.89
C SER A 359 -5.87 13.10 -10.76
N ALA A 360 -5.34 12.42 -9.74
CA ALA A 360 -3.92 12.31 -9.45
C ALA A 360 -3.20 11.14 -10.16
N ALA A 361 -3.85 10.44 -11.11
CA ALA A 361 -3.22 9.32 -11.80
C ALA A 361 -1.97 9.77 -12.58
N PRO A 362 -0.77 9.22 -12.28
CA PRO A 362 0.46 9.73 -12.86
C PRO A 362 0.56 9.34 -14.35
N ARG A 363 1.00 10.29 -15.16
CA ARG A 363 1.37 10.01 -16.56
C ARG A 363 2.67 9.23 -16.59
N ALA A 364 2.79 8.30 -17.53
CA ALA A 364 3.99 7.49 -17.70
C ALA A 364 5.27 8.33 -17.86
N LEU A 365 5.20 9.45 -18.59
CA LEU A 365 6.30 10.37 -18.82
C LEU A 365 5.86 11.81 -18.51
N CYS A 366 6.79 12.58 -17.98
CA CYS A 366 6.62 14.02 -17.83
C CYS A 366 6.66 14.71 -19.21
N PRO A 367 5.91 15.81 -19.39
CA PRO A 367 5.92 16.59 -20.63
C PRO A 367 7.30 17.19 -20.94
#